data_AF-A0A7V3VS26-F1
#
_entry.id   AF-A0A7V3VS26-F1
#
_cell.length_a   1.000
_cell.length_b   1.000
_cell.length_c   1.000
_cell.angle_alpha   90.00
_cell.angle_beta   90.00
_cell.angle_gamma   90.00
#
_symmetry.space_group_name_H-M   'P 1'
#
loop_
_entity.id
_entity.type
_entity.pdbx_description
1 polymer ?
#
loop_
_entity_poly.entity_id
_entity_poly.type
_entity_poly.pdbx_seq_one_letter_code
_entity_poly.pdbx_strand_id
1 'polypeptide(L)'
;MNMAIGTRPVTELSKAVFLTIYLDTGAMDSKGNPVINRVRVGSINPNAAREDLYDVAYMYAGLTAKTLAGISIGVDSEVGPID
;
A
#
# COMPACT_ATOMS: atom_id res chain seq x y z
N MET A 1 19.07 31.27 5.82
CA MET A 1 18.02 30.24 6.02
C MET A 1 17.96 29.95 7.50
N ASN A 2 16.88 30.38 8.17
CA ASN A 2 16.65 30.08 9.58
C ASN A 2 16.08 28.66 9.69
N MET A 3 16.86 27.72 10.21
CA MET A 3 16.33 26.44 10.69
C MET A 3 15.75 26.67 12.09
N ALA A 4 14.51 26.25 12.32
CA ALA A 4 13.86 26.35 13.62
C ALA A 4 14.57 25.44 14.63
N ILE A 5 14.90 25.99 15.81
CA ILE A 5 15.50 25.29 16.95
C ILE A 5 14.52 24.19 17.39
N GLY A 6 14.84 22.92 17.12
CA GLY A 6 14.11 21.77 17.65
C GLY A 6 13.82 20.62 16.69
N THR A 7 14.14 20.72 15.38
CA THR A 7 13.98 19.59 14.45
C THR A 7 15.31 18.85 14.27
N ARG A 8 15.45 17.73 14.98
CA ARG A 8 16.55 16.77 14.82
C ARG A 8 16.37 16.02 13.50
N PRO A 9 17.39 15.91 12.64
CA PRO A 9 17.25 15.23 11.36
C PRO A 9 17.00 13.73 11.58
N VAL A 10 15.88 13.23 11.07
CA VAL A 10 15.60 11.78 11.05
C VAL A 10 16.27 11.21 9.80
N THR A 11 17.06 10.15 9.98
CA THR A 11 17.64 9.40 8.85
C THR A 11 16.63 8.34 8.38
N GLU A 12 16.22 8.39 7.12
CA GLU A 12 15.39 7.34 6.50
C GLU A 12 16.24 6.09 6.25
N LEU A 13 15.91 4.96 6.90
CA LEU A 13 16.61 3.68 6.73
C LEU A 13 15.79 2.75 5.84
N SER A 14 16.13 2.71 4.55
CA SER A 14 15.50 1.87 3.51
C SER A 14 14.00 2.10 3.25
N LYS A 15 13.57 1.92 2.00
CA LYS A 15 12.17 2.05 1.58
C LYS A 15 11.67 0.69 1.11
N ALA A 16 10.82 0.04 1.90
CA ALA A 16 10.11 -1.15 1.43
C ALA A 16 8.80 -0.71 0.77
N VAL A 17 8.71 -0.89 -0.56
CA VAL A 17 7.47 -0.61 -1.29
C VAL A 17 6.51 -1.78 -1.12
N PHE A 18 5.23 -1.46 -0.91
CA PHE A 18 4.18 -2.46 -0.82
C PHE A 18 2.95 -2.04 -1.63
N LEU A 19 2.25 -3.04 -2.15
CA LEU A 19 0.98 -2.91 -2.86
C LEU A 19 -0.13 -3.43 -1.95
N THR A 20 -1.14 -2.61 -1.75
CA THR A 20 -2.37 -3.00 -1.07
C THR A 20 -3.46 -3.11 -2.11
N ILE A 21 -4.04 -4.30 -2.22
CA ILE A 21 -5.13 -4.62 -3.13
C ILE A 21 -6.42 -4.72 -2.29
N TYR A 22 -7.42 -3.94 -2.67
CA TYR A 22 -8.74 -3.95 -2.06
C TYR A 22 -9.69 -4.71 -2.97
N LEU A 23 -10.38 -5.70 -2.41
CA LEU A 23 -11.22 -6.64 -3.15
C LEU A 23 -12.63 -6.61 -2.58
N ASP A 24 -13.60 -6.29 -3.42
CA ASP A 24 -15.01 -6.41 -3.07
C ASP A 24 -15.38 -7.90 -3.04
N THR A 25 -15.97 -8.32 -1.93
CA THR A 25 -16.42 -9.71 -1.73
C THR A 25 -17.79 -9.99 -2.33
N GLY A 26 -18.52 -8.96 -2.77
CA GLY A 26 -19.91 -9.07 -3.22
C GLY A 26 -20.93 -9.16 -2.08
N ALA A 27 -20.48 -9.16 -0.83
CA ALA A 27 -21.33 -9.15 0.36
C ALA A 27 -21.49 -7.73 0.92
N MET A 28 -22.61 -7.47 1.59
CA MET A 28 -22.88 -6.24 2.33
C MET A 28 -22.82 -6.50 3.84
N ASP A 29 -22.34 -5.52 4.60
CA ASP A 29 -22.39 -5.54 6.06
C ASP A 29 -23.80 -5.21 6.59
N SER A 30 -23.97 -5.24 7.92
CA SER A 30 -25.25 -4.94 8.58
C SER A 30 -25.73 -3.49 8.42
N LYS A 31 -24.90 -2.60 7.88
CA LYS A 31 -25.20 -1.20 7.60
C LYS A 31 -25.38 -0.93 6.10
N GLY A 32 -25.29 -1.96 5.26
CA GLY A 32 -25.41 -1.86 3.80
C GLY A 32 -24.14 -1.41 3.09
N ASN A 33 -22.97 -1.46 3.74
CA ASN A 33 -21.69 -1.16 3.09
C ASN A 33 -21.08 -2.43 2.47
N PRO A 34 -20.42 -2.34 1.30
CA PRO A 34 -19.68 -3.45 0.73
C PRO A 34 -18.59 -3.96 1.68
N VAL A 35 -18.51 -5.27 1.85
CA VAL A 35 -17.44 -5.91 2.63
C VAL A 35 -16.20 -6.01 1.75
N ILE A 36 -15.15 -5.28 2.15
CA ILE A 36 -13.88 -5.21 1.42
C ILE A 36 -12.82 -6.08 2.09
N ASN A 37 -12.23 -6.99 1.32
CA ASN A 37 -11.03 -7.71 1.72
C ASN A 37 -9.78 -6.94 1.31
N ARG A 38 -8.72 -7.05 2.14
CA ARG A 38 -7.43 -6.41 1.88
C ARG A 38 -6.32 -7.45 1.77
N VAL A 39 -5.52 -7.34 0.73
CA VAL A 39 -4.29 -8.13 0.54
C VAL A 39 -3.11 -7.18 0.42
N ARG A 40 -2.04 -7.44 1.17
CA ARG A 40 -0.82 -6.64 1.14
C ARG A 40 0.32 -7.48 0.57
N VAL A 41 0.91 -7.01 -0.52
CA VAL A 41 2.10 -7.59 -1.17
C VAL A 41 3.28 -6.70 -0.85
N GLY A 42 4.24 -7.20 -0.08
CA GLY A 42 5.45 -6.47 0.30
C GLY A 42 6.63 -6.75 -0.63
N SER A 43 7.77 -6.10 -0.34
CA SER A 43 9.04 -6.26 -1.08
C SER A 43 8.92 -5.99 -2.57
N ILE A 44 8.10 -5.01 -2.93
CA ILE A 44 7.94 -4.60 -4.32
C ILE A 44 9.20 -3.86 -4.76
N ASN A 45 9.66 -4.16 -5.97
CA ASN A 45 10.74 -3.42 -6.59
C ASN A 45 10.36 -1.93 -6.62
N PRO A 46 11.14 -1.03 -6.01
CA PRO A 46 10.81 0.39 -5.95
C PRO A 46 10.74 1.06 -7.32
N ASN A 47 11.30 0.42 -8.35
CA ASN A 47 11.28 0.88 -9.74
C ASN A 47 10.23 0.19 -10.61
N ALA A 48 9.34 -0.63 -10.03
CA ALA A 48 8.26 -1.26 -10.78
C ALA A 48 7.37 -0.20 -11.45
N ALA A 49 6.98 -0.44 -12.70
CA ALA A 49 6.07 0.46 -13.39
C ALA A 49 4.68 0.35 -12.75
N ARG A 50 3.90 1.44 -12.83
CA ARG A 50 2.52 1.40 -12.31
C ARG A 50 1.68 0.34 -13.02
N GLU A 51 1.90 0.16 -14.32
CA GLU A 51 1.23 -0.85 -15.16
C GLU A 51 1.43 -2.26 -14.59
N ASP A 52 2.68 -2.64 -14.25
CA ASP A 52 2.98 -3.93 -13.64
C ASP A 52 2.19 -4.17 -12.34
N LEU A 53 2.04 -3.12 -11.52
CA LEU A 53 1.31 -3.19 -10.25
C LEU A 53 -0.20 -3.34 -10.47
N TYR A 54 -0.75 -2.69 -11.51
CA TYR A 54 -2.13 -2.87 -11.92
C TYR A 54 -2.38 -4.29 -12.43
N ASP A 55 -1.49 -4.80 -13.29
CA ASP A 55 -1.62 -6.16 -13.85
C ASP A 55 -1.63 -7.23 -12.76
N VAL A 56 -0.73 -7.12 -11.77
CA VAL A 56 -0.71 -8.01 -10.61
C VAL A 56 -2.02 -7.94 -9.81
N ALA A 57 -2.54 -6.73 -9.58
CA ALA A 57 -3.78 -6.56 -8.84
C ALA A 57 -5.00 -7.15 -9.57
N TYR A 58 -5.09 -6.94 -10.89
CA TYR A 58 -6.15 -7.53 -11.72
C TYR A 58 -6.03 -9.05 -11.81
N MET A 59 -4.81 -9.58 -11.97
CA MET A 59 -4.57 -11.02 -11.94
C MET A 59 -5.01 -11.62 -10.61
N TYR A 60 -4.66 -11.00 -9.48
CA TYR A 60 -5.06 -11.47 -8.15
C TYR A 60 -6.58 -11.45 -7.96
N ALA A 61 -7.26 -10.40 -8.41
CA ALA A 61 -8.72 -10.32 -8.37
C ALA A 61 -9.34 -11.48 -9.18
N GLY A 62 -8.83 -11.72 -10.40
CA GLY A 62 -9.26 -12.84 -11.25
C GLY A 62 -9.07 -14.23 -10.62
N LEU A 63 -8.07 -14.40 -9.77
CA LEU A 63 -7.83 -15.67 -9.05
C LEU A 63 -8.78 -15.92 -7.86
N THR A 64 -9.47 -14.89 -7.35
CA THR A 64 -10.19 -14.97 -6.07
C THR A 64 -11.71 -14.84 -6.18
N ALA A 65 -12.27 -14.83 -7.40
CA ALA A 65 -13.70 -14.57 -7.68
C ALA A 65 -14.23 -13.25 -7.06
N LYS A 66 -13.32 -12.33 -6.72
CA LYS A 66 -13.61 -11.03 -6.12
C LYS A 66 -13.33 -9.93 -7.12
N THR A 67 -14.07 -8.84 -7.02
CA THR A 67 -13.87 -7.68 -7.90
C THR A 67 -12.81 -6.76 -7.31
N LEU A 68 -11.93 -6.22 -8.15
CA LEU A 68 -10.99 -5.20 -7.72
C LEU A 68 -11.74 -3.92 -7.33
N ALA A 69 -11.67 -3.54 -6.07
CA ALA A 69 -12.28 -2.33 -5.53
C ALA A 69 -11.31 -1.15 -5.48
N GLY A 70 -10.00 -1.43 -5.38
CA GLY A 70 -8.99 -0.38 -5.34
C GLY A 70 -7.58 -0.91 -5.19
N ILE A 71 -6.62 -0.04 -5.47
CA ILE A 71 -5.19 -0.30 -5.36
C ILE A 71 -4.54 0.87 -4.64
N SER A 72 -3.65 0.57 -3.69
CA SER A 72 -2.84 1.58 -3.01
C SER A 72 -1.38 1.13 -2.97
N ILE A 73 -0.48 2.07 -3.25
CA ILE A 73 0.97 1.84 -3.17
C ILE A 73 1.46 2.65 -1.99
N GLY A 74 2.19 1.99 -1.08
CA GLY A 74 2.80 2.64 0.05
C GLY A 74 4.29 2.33 0.14
N VAL A 75 4.97 3.15 0.94
CA VAL A 75 6.37 2.95 1.30
C VAL A 75 6.42 2.82 2.82
N ASP A 76 7.00 1.71 3.29
CA ASP A 76 7.44 1.62 4.67
C ASP A 76 8.84 2.22 4.72
N SER A 77 8.97 3.35 5.40
CA SER A 77 10.27 3.94 5.74
C SER A 77 10.56 3.56 7.19
N GLU A 78 11.69 2.91 7.46
CA GLU A 78 12.14 2.79 8.85
C GLU A 78 12.59 4.19 9.32
N VAL A 79 12.04 4.62 10.45
CA VAL A 79 12.42 5.86 11.10
C VAL A 79 13.69 5.58 11.90
N GLY A 80 14.79 6.21 11.50
CA GLY A 80 16.04 6.15 12.26
C GLY A 80 15.93 6.78 13.65
N PRO A 81 16.92 6.54 14.54
CA PRO A 81 16.95 7.15 15.86
C PRO A 81 16.89 8.68 15.75
N ILE A 82 16.28 9.32 16.75
CA ILE A 82 16.23 10.77 16.86
C ILE A 82 17.59 11.24 17.39
N ASP A 83 18.33 11.98 16.56
CA ASP A 83 19.76 12.24 16.70
C ASP A 83 20.13 13.63 17.20
#